data_AF-A0A0F8XWY4-F1
#
_entry.id   AF-A0A0F8XWY4-F1
#
_cell.length_a   1.000
_cell.length_b   1.000
_cell.length_c   1.000
_cell.angle_alpha   90.00
_cell.angle_beta   90.00
_cell.angle_gamma   90.00
#
_symmetry.space_group_name_H-M   'P 1'
#
loop_
_entity.id
_entity.type
_entity.pdbx_description
1 polymer ?
#
loop_
_entity_poly.entity_id
_entity_poly.type
_entity_poly.pdbx_seq_one_letter_code
_entity_poly.pdbx_strand_id
1 'polypeptide(L)' 'MAEKVKVAFMQLSDCWGCHQSLINTHLGLLPVLPALDIVYWPTVVDFKHSSLKAREPGSVLVGFIEGAIRTKEDY' A
#
# COMPACT_ATOMS: atom_id res chain seq x y z
N MET A 1 -18.86 -9.58 11.79
CA MET A 1 -18.01 -8.39 11.65
C MET A 1 -18.03 -7.95 10.20
N ALA A 2 -18.02 -6.64 9.91
CA ALA A 2 -17.95 -6.16 8.52
C ALA A 2 -16.67 -6.68 7.83
N GLU A 3 -16.74 -6.98 6.54
CA GLU A 3 -15.57 -7.40 5.77
C GLU A 3 -14.56 -6.25 5.70
N LYS A 4 -13.29 -6.53 6.00
CA LYS A 4 -12.22 -5.54 5.91
C LYS A 4 -11.91 -5.23 4.44
N VAL A 5 -11.62 -3.98 4.15
CA VAL A 5 -11.26 -3.54 2.80
C VAL A 5 -9.82 -3.93 2.50
N LYS A 6 -9.63 -4.81 1.51
CA LYS A 6 -8.31 -5.22 1.03
C LYS A 6 -7.65 -4.09 0.26
N VAL A 7 -6.52 -3.61 0.77
CA VAL A 7 -5.74 -2.51 0.18
C VAL A 7 -4.28 -2.89 -0.04
N ALA A 8 -3.67 -2.30 -1.05
CA ALA A 8 -2.25 -2.44 -1.34
C ALA A 8 -1.59 -1.09 -1.53
N PHE A 9 -0.35 -0.94 -1.07
CA PHE A 9 0.49 0.23 -1.21
C PHE A 9 1.75 -0.16 -2.00
N MET A 10 1.88 0.38 -3.21
CA MET A 10 3.04 0.18 -4.07
C MET A 10 3.95 1.40 -3.97
N GLN A 11 5.21 1.12 -3.67
CA GLN A 11 6.30 2.10 -3.69
C GLN A 11 7.02 2.01 -5.04
N LEU A 12 7.22 3.14 -5.72
CA LEU A 12 7.94 3.21 -6.99
C LEU A 12 9.22 4.04 -6.83
N SER A 13 9.48 4.98 -7.73
CA SER A 13 10.62 5.91 -7.59
C SER A 13 10.19 7.09 -6.73
N ASP A 14 10.41 6.95 -5.42
CA ASP A 14 10.07 7.92 -4.39
C ASP A 14 11.12 8.00 -3.27
N CYS A 15 10.88 8.90 -2.33
CA CYS A 15 11.66 9.09 -1.10
C CYS A 15 10.92 8.59 0.16
N TRP A 16 9.80 7.89 -0.01
CA TRP A 16 8.90 7.42 1.07
C TRP A 16 8.15 8.54 1.85
N GLY A 17 8.35 9.81 1.51
CA GLY A 17 7.78 10.94 2.24
C GLY A 17 6.25 10.91 2.32
N CYS A 18 5.55 10.38 1.31
CA CYS A 18 4.10 10.27 1.33
C CYS A 18 3.62 9.22 2.36
N HIS A 19 4.26 8.06 2.41
CA HIS A 19 3.99 7.04 3.43
C HIS A 19 4.29 7.55 4.84
N GLN A 20 5.39 8.29 4.97
CA GLN A 20 5.81 8.94 6.21
C GLN A 20 4.74 9.92 6.71
N SER A 21 4.23 10.77 5.81
CA SER A 21 3.14 11.72 6.10
C SER A 21 1.85 11.02 6.52
N LEU A 22 1.47 9.92 5.86
CA LEU A 22 0.32 9.12 6.23
C LEU A 22 0.45 8.58 7.67
N ILE A 23 1.57 7.95 8.00
CA ILE A 23 1.82 7.36 9.32
C ILE A 23 1.88 8.44 10.42
N ASN A 24 2.36 9.65 10.08
CA ASN A 24 2.39 10.80 10.98
C ASN A 24 0.99 11.34 11.34
N THR A 25 -0.09 10.79 10.75
CA THR A 25 -1.48 11.07 11.15
C THR A 25 -1.81 10.45 12.52
N HIS A 26 -0.97 9.53 13.03
CA HIS A 26 -1.04 8.96 14.38
C HIS A 26 -2.46 8.51 14.79
N LEU A 27 -3.05 9.18 15.79
CA LEU A 27 -4.37 8.84 16.34
C LEU A 27 -5.49 8.97 15.30
N GLY A 28 -5.31 9.80 14.27
CA GLY A 28 -6.28 9.92 13.18
C GLY A 28 -6.42 8.65 12.33
N LEU A 29 -5.46 7.71 12.43
CA LEU A 29 -5.53 6.41 11.76
C LEU A 29 -6.31 5.35 12.57
N LEU A 30 -6.50 5.54 13.88
CA LEU A 30 -7.23 4.59 14.74
C LEU A 30 -8.64 4.22 14.23
N PRO A 31 -9.46 5.15 13.70
CA PRO A 31 -10.78 4.78 13.18
C PRO A 31 -10.72 4.03 11.84
N VAL A 32 -9.60 4.11 11.10
CA VAL A 32 -9.51 3.58 9.73
C VAL A 32 -8.77 2.25 9.67
N LEU A 33 -7.63 2.11 10.35
CA LEU A 33 -6.79 0.92 10.29
C LEU A 33 -7.53 -0.40 10.61
N PRO A 34 -8.46 -0.46 11.59
CA PRO A 34 -9.20 -1.69 11.87
C PRO A 34 -10.09 -2.15 10.71
N ALA A 35 -10.53 -1.23 9.86
CA ALA A 35 -11.36 -1.50 8.69
C ALA A 35 -10.55 -1.96 7.46
N LEU A 36 -9.22 -1.84 7.48
CA LEU A 36 -8.34 -2.19 6.37
C LEU A 36 -7.70 -3.57 6.57
N ASP A 37 -7.59 -4.31 5.48
CA ASP A 37 -6.72 -5.47 5.33
C ASP A 37 -5.57 -5.08 4.40
N ILE A 38 -4.41 -4.74 4.98
CA ILE A 38 -3.23 -4.29 4.25
C ILE A 38 -2.48 -5.52 3.74
N VAL A 39 -2.72 -5.88 2.49
CA VAL A 39 -2.20 -7.12 1.90
C VAL A 39 -0.85 -6.95 1.21
N TYR A 40 -0.43 -5.70 1.00
CA TYR A 40 0.90 -5.37 0.52
C TYR A 40 1.24 -3.93 0.91
N TRP A 41 2.35 -3.75 1.62
CA TRP A 41 2.99 -2.47 1.90
C TRP A 41 4.39 -2.84 2.44
N PRO A 42 5.40 -2.98 1.58
CA PRO A 42 6.60 -3.78 1.87
C PRO A 42 7.44 -3.28 3.06
N THR A 43 7.27 -2.01 3.45
CA THR A 43 7.96 -1.38 4.60
C THR A 43 7.15 -1.45 5.91
N VAL A 44 5.85 -1.77 5.84
CA VAL A 44 4.93 -1.76 6.99
C VAL A 44 4.41 -3.16 7.35
N VAL A 45 4.20 -4.03 6.36
CA VAL A 45 3.78 -5.42 6.56
C VAL A 45 4.81 -6.37 5.95
N ASP A 46 5.00 -7.56 6.54
CA ASP A 46 6.00 -8.54 6.08
C ASP A 46 5.52 -9.38 4.90
N PHE A 47 5.00 -8.73 3.86
CA PHE A 47 4.66 -9.36 2.59
C PHE A 47 5.66 -8.93 1.53
N LYS A 48 6.21 -9.89 0.79
CA LYS A 48 7.13 -9.62 -0.32
C LYS A 48 6.33 -9.37 -1.60
N HIS A 49 6.98 -8.81 -2.62
CA HIS A 49 6.34 -8.56 -3.92
C HIS A 49 5.73 -9.83 -4.54
N SER A 50 6.36 -11.00 -4.34
CA SER A 50 5.79 -12.29 -4.75
C SER A 50 4.44 -12.59 -4.09
N SER A 51 4.25 -12.21 -2.83
CA SER A 51 2.98 -12.36 -2.11
C SER A 51 1.86 -11.54 -2.75
N LEU A 52 2.15 -10.36 -3.29
CA LEU A 52 1.19 -9.56 -4.05
C LEU A 52 0.88 -10.18 -5.42
N LYS A 53 1.90 -10.64 -6.15
CA LYS A 53 1.74 -11.27 -7.47
C LYS A 53 0.94 -12.56 -7.45
N ALA A 54 1.02 -13.32 -6.36
CA ALA A 54 0.31 -14.59 -6.20
C ALA A 54 -1.18 -14.44 -5.88
N ARG A 55 -1.67 -13.21 -5.66
CA ARG A 55 -3.08 -12.97 -5.35
C ARG A 55 -3.94 -13.04 -6.60
N GLU A 56 -5.18 -13.48 -6.42
CA GLU A 56 -6.17 -13.51 -7.50
C GLU A 56 -6.38 -12.11 -8.10
N PRO A 57 -6.48 -11.98 -9.44
CA PRO A 57 -6.83 -10.73 -10.10
C PRO A 57 -8.12 -10.12 -9.52
N GLY A 58 -8.11 -8.81 -9.23
CA GLY A 58 -9.25 -8.12 -8.63
C GLY A 58 -9.47 -8.37 -7.12
N SER A 59 -8.62 -9.16 -6.46
CA SER A 59 -8.72 -9.42 -5.01
C SER A 59 -8.35 -8.23 -4.11
N VAL A 60 -7.75 -7.19 -4.67
CA VAL A 60 -7.42 -5.92 -4.00
C VAL A 60 -8.41 -4.87 -4.47
N LEU A 61 -9.16 -4.25 -3.55
CA LEU A 61 -10.18 -3.27 -3.92
C LEU A 61 -9.54 -1.92 -4.28
N VAL A 62 -8.56 -1.48 -3.49
CA VAL A 62 -7.89 -0.18 -3.68
C VAL A 62 -6.38 -0.35 -3.64
N GLY A 63 -5.71 0.16 -4.69
CA GLY A 63 -4.26 0.28 -4.75
C GLY A 63 -3.83 1.74 -4.62
N PHE A 64 -2.90 2.02 -3.72
CA PHE A 64 -2.20 3.29 -3.60
C PHE A 64 -0.84 3.16 -4.28
N ILE A 65 -0.52 4.08 -5.18
CA ILE A 65 0.77 4.12 -5.87
C ILE A 65 1.50 5.39 -5.41
N GLU A 66 2.70 5.23 -4.86
CA GLU A 66 3.60 6.33 -4.56
C GLU A 66 4.77 6.36 -5.56
N GLY A 67 5.20 7.57 -5.91
CA GLY A 67 6.41 7.80 -6.68
C GLY A 67 6.18 7.90 -8.19
N ALA A 68 7.26 8.23 -8.89
CA ALA A 68 7.24 8.32 -10.33
C ALA A 68 7.21 6.92 -10.95
N ILE A 69 6.34 6.72 -11.94
CA ILE A 69 6.38 5.55 -12.83
C ILE A 69 7.48 5.83 -13.86
N ARG A 70 8.67 5.27 -13.64
CA ARG A 70 9.77 5.39 -14.61
C ARG A 70 9.47 4.60 -15.87
N THR A 71 9.60 5.27 -17.00
CA THR A 71 9.57 4.70 -18.33
C THR A 71 11.00 4.48 -18.83
N LYS A 72 11.16 4.01 -20.07
CA LYS A 72 12.48 3.87 -20.68
C LYS A 72 13.11 5.22 -21.08
N GLU A 73 12.32 6.29 -21.13
CA GLU A 73 12.78 7.64 -21.49
C GLU A 73 13.38 8.40 -20.29
N ASP A 74 13.15 7.92 -19.06
CA ASP A 74 13.64 8.52 -17.82
C ASP A 74 15.04 8.02 -17.40
N TYR A 75 15.74 7.30 -18.29
CA TYR A 75 17.07 6.71 -18.08
C TYR A 75 18.14 7.39 -18.92
#